data_AF-A0A2H3S5R6-F1
#
_entry.id   AF-A0A2H3S5R6-F1
#
_cell.length_a   1.000
_cell.length_b   1.000
_cell.length_c   1.000
_cell.angle_alpha   90.00
_cell.angle_beta   90.00
_cell.angle_gamma   90.00
#
_symmetry.space_group_name_H-M   'P 1'
#
loop_
_entity.id
_entity.type
_entity.pdbx_description
1 polymer ?
#
loop_
_entity_poly.entity_id
_entity_poly.type
_entity_poly.pdbx_seq_one_letter_code
_entity_poly.pdbx_strand_id
1 'polypeptide(L)'
;MQFLLSVLFASVAQAQWKGCSSPWPNITPGKQYTLKDKCRTLAGYPKTFEKANTEFTVTYTQQWSRLPSKTKEAVTPILKESLENSLEVYRKFAKLPSSIVVILTTESNEDFTAETYYPNLRKPPCQIKLFKRWTTEATTNKPRVLQALAHEIYHCVQSLGKLGNHPDPQWVREGSANYFSNLVFPDSNAEWPDKKDSGVAYKPNLPIYAHVDLEAYAASIFFQAQDKMDEDDLNKFVLATPGGSSGLEERTRLSHLSRFTDEFFTFAKAFALQHIKDTNGDLIPINKMNPVSVSIQFDKAGTTGTATLTSTPFTISVFKITIDPGRTAKIYSSANANQKLAYRKSDARSWTDMVADSSSGRTIDLPCNQKDTKQIFIVLFISTKDVKSDKVKITVTAGKPKKCGARSGFVLYPLFNPTTSGGYCPKGTHPSRLAIWCCPDGTQLDEHVAQQVSICCPTG
;
A
#
# COMPACT_ATOMS: atom_id res chain seq x y z
N MET A 1 64.57 45.60 14.05
CA MET A 1 64.19 44.38 14.80
C MET A 1 63.30 44.81 15.96
N GLN A 2 61.98 44.90 15.72
CA GLN A 2 60.99 45.24 16.75
C GLN A 2 59.81 44.32 16.49
N PHE A 3 59.65 43.35 17.38
CA PHE A 3 58.68 42.26 17.27
C PHE A 3 57.26 42.79 17.49
N LEU A 4 56.38 42.51 16.53
CA LEU A 4 54.94 42.54 16.69
C LEU A 4 54.51 41.57 17.80
N LEU A 5 53.68 42.04 18.72
CA LEU A 5 52.90 41.19 19.62
C LEU A 5 51.43 41.64 19.55
N SER A 6 50.82 41.34 18.41
CA SER A 6 49.38 41.33 18.24
C SER A 6 48.84 40.06 18.92
N VAL A 7 48.44 40.17 20.18
CA VAL A 7 47.73 39.09 20.88
C VAL A 7 46.33 39.00 20.27
N LEU A 8 46.17 38.07 19.33
CA LEU A 8 44.88 37.55 18.88
C LEU A 8 44.20 36.85 20.06
N PHE A 9 43.42 37.60 20.83
CA PHE A 9 42.36 37.00 21.65
C PHE A 9 41.24 36.54 20.70
N ALA A 10 41.44 35.39 20.06
CA ALA A 10 40.32 34.60 19.60
C ALA A 10 39.56 34.18 20.86
N SER A 11 38.46 34.88 21.15
CA SER A 11 37.52 34.51 22.20
C SER A 11 36.98 33.12 21.88
N VAL A 12 37.60 32.09 22.45
CA VAL A 12 36.99 30.77 22.59
C VAL A 12 35.81 31.00 23.53
N ALA A 13 34.66 31.35 22.98
CA ALA A 13 33.43 31.35 23.74
C ALA A 13 33.25 29.92 24.25
N GLN A 14 33.61 29.68 25.50
CA GLN A 14 33.30 28.42 26.16
C GLN A 14 31.79 28.25 26.04
N ALA A 15 31.35 27.29 25.23
CA ALA A 15 29.93 27.05 25.02
C ALA A 15 29.28 26.72 26.37
N GLN A 16 28.64 27.73 26.96
CA GLN A 16 28.00 27.65 28.26
C GLN A 16 26.79 26.74 28.18
N TRP A 17 26.55 25.96 29.24
CA TRP A 17 25.34 25.19 29.43
C TRP A 17 24.13 26.13 29.53
N LYS A 18 23.22 26.06 28.55
CA LYS A 18 21.96 26.82 28.53
C LYS A 18 20.78 25.88 28.80
N GLY A 19 19.63 26.40 29.18
CA GLY A 19 18.42 25.55 29.25
C GLY A 19 18.13 24.93 27.88
N CYS A 20 17.71 23.65 27.83
CA CYS A 20 17.34 23.00 26.57
C CYS A 20 16.17 23.71 25.85
N SER A 21 15.36 24.50 26.57
CA SER A 21 14.32 25.36 26.00
C SER A 21 14.83 26.69 25.42
N SER A 22 16.13 27.00 25.49
CA SER A 22 16.68 28.29 25.05
C SER A 22 16.39 28.68 23.58
N PRO A 23 16.21 27.75 22.62
CA PRO A 23 15.73 28.11 21.27
C PRO A 23 14.29 28.64 21.24
N TRP A 24 13.51 28.45 22.32
CA TRP A 24 12.12 28.88 22.44
C TRP A 24 11.94 29.74 23.70
N PRO A 25 12.25 31.05 23.64
CA PRO A 25 12.33 31.92 24.83
C PRO A 25 11.01 32.05 25.61
N ASN A 26 9.87 31.80 24.95
CA ASN A 26 8.54 31.89 25.57
C ASN A 26 8.07 30.58 26.23
N ILE A 27 8.94 29.56 26.31
CA ILE A 27 8.58 28.23 26.81
C ILE A 27 9.30 27.93 28.12
N THR A 28 8.51 27.61 29.15
CA THR A 28 9.06 27.23 30.45
C THR A 28 9.80 25.88 30.34
N PRO A 29 11.06 25.79 30.81
CA PRO A 29 11.79 24.53 30.84
C PRO A 29 10.99 23.42 31.53
N GLY A 30 10.88 22.25 30.91
CA GLY A 30 10.15 21.13 31.48
C GLY A 30 8.63 21.22 31.49
N LYS A 31 8.03 22.26 30.90
CA LYS A 31 6.60 22.24 30.59
C LYS A 31 6.37 21.67 29.20
N GLN A 32 5.49 20.66 29.22
CA GLN A 32 4.87 19.86 28.17
C GLN A 32 5.75 19.31 27.03
N TYR A 33 6.87 19.91 26.62
CA TYR A 33 7.50 19.47 25.36
C TYR A 33 9.03 19.60 25.24
N THR A 34 9.71 20.35 26.11
CA THR A 34 11.19 20.48 26.10
C THR A 34 11.80 19.81 27.34
N LEU A 35 13.09 19.43 27.28
CA LEU A 35 13.78 18.80 28.42
C LEU A 35 14.04 19.80 29.56
N LYS A 36 13.93 19.33 30.82
CA LYS A 36 14.29 20.12 32.03
C LYS A 36 15.80 20.39 32.16
N ASP A 37 16.62 19.65 31.43
CA ASP A 37 18.08 19.68 31.56
C ASP A 37 18.69 20.96 30.94
N LYS A 38 19.99 21.13 31.19
CA LYS A 38 20.83 22.04 30.42
C LYS A 38 21.39 21.33 29.20
N CYS A 39 21.39 22.04 28.08
CA CYS A 39 21.91 21.60 26.81
C CYS A 39 23.14 22.42 26.40
N ARG A 40 24.01 21.78 25.63
CA ARG A 40 25.14 22.42 24.96
C ARG A 40 25.14 22.03 23.48
N THR A 41 25.49 22.96 22.60
CA THR A 41 25.59 22.71 21.16
C THR A 41 26.71 21.72 20.85
N LEU A 42 26.41 20.73 20.02
CA LEU A 42 27.37 19.77 19.50
C LEU A 42 28.34 20.47 18.53
N ALA A 43 29.64 20.15 18.61
CA ALA A 43 30.63 20.72 17.70
C ALA A 43 30.26 20.45 16.23
N GLY A 44 30.45 21.45 15.37
CA GLY A 44 30.01 21.41 13.97
C GLY A 44 28.56 21.84 13.74
N TYR A 45 27.83 22.23 14.79
CA TYR A 45 26.50 22.82 14.71
C TYR A 45 26.46 24.20 15.41
N PRO A 46 25.52 25.10 15.06
CA PRO A 46 24.52 24.97 14.00
C PRO A 46 25.13 24.81 12.60
N LYS A 47 24.42 24.12 11.71
CA LYS A 47 24.83 23.89 10.32
C LYS A 47 23.65 24.18 9.39
N THR A 48 23.86 25.05 8.41
CA THR A 48 22.89 25.34 7.36
C THR A 48 23.06 24.38 6.20
N PHE A 49 21.97 23.78 5.76
CA PHE A 49 21.91 23.00 4.54
C PHE A 49 21.34 23.88 3.44
N GLU A 50 22.21 24.62 2.75
CA GLU A 50 21.85 25.67 1.78
C GLU A 50 20.82 25.21 0.74
N LYS A 51 21.00 24.00 0.19
CA LYS A 51 20.07 23.43 -0.81
C LYS A 51 18.65 23.17 -0.28
N ALA A 52 18.50 23.01 1.03
CA ALA A 52 17.23 22.81 1.70
C ALA A 52 16.71 24.10 2.37
N ASN A 53 17.55 25.14 2.46
CA ASN A 53 17.28 26.37 3.23
C ASN A 53 16.82 26.08 4.68
N THR A 54 17.49 25.10 5.32
CA THR A 54 17.20 24.65 6.69
C THR A 54 18.46 24.67 7.52
N GLU A 55 18.40 25.31 8.69
CA GLU A 55 19.44 25.24 9.72
C GLU A 55 19.15 24.11 10.70
N PHE A 56 20.13 23.26 10.96
CA PHE A 56 20.08 22.30 12.06
C PHE A 56 20.93 22.79 13.22
N THR A 57 20.34 22.82 14.41
CA THR A 57 21.06 22.97 15.66
C THR A 57 21.01 21.65 16.42
N VAL A 58 22.14 20.95 16.52
CA VAL A 58 22.24 19.75 17.36
C VAL A 58 22.77 20.15 18.72
N THR A 59 22.03 19.79 19.76
CA THR A 59 22.44 19.97 21.16
C THR A 59 22.43 18.64 21.89
N TYR A 60 23.11 18.56 23.02
CA TYR A 60 23.12 17.38 23.88
C TYR A 60 22.95 17.78 25.35
N THR A 61 22.34 16.91 26.12
CA THR A 61 22.11 17.11 27.56
C THR A 61 23.39 16.89 28.39
N GLN A 62 23.40 17.40 29.63
CA GLN A 62 24.53 17.18 30.53
C GLN A 62 24.74 15.69 30.80
N GLN A 63 23.67 14.92 30.93
CA GLN A 63 23.77 13.48 31.11
C GLN A 63 24.38 12.78 29.89
N TRP A 64 23.96 13.14 28.67
CA TRP A 64 24.54 12.59 27.44
C TRP A 64 26.04 12.88 27.32
N SER A 65 26.50 14.06 27.77
CA SER A 65 27.92 14.42 27.74
C SER A 65 28.83 13.49 28.56
N ARG A 66 28.26 12.84 29.59
CA ARG A 66 28.95 11.89 30.48
C ARG A 66 29.07 10.48 29.91
N LEU A 67 28.46 10.21 28.75
CA LEU A 67 28.62 8.93 28.07
C LEU A 67 30.09 8.69 27.66
N PRO A 68 30.50 7.41 27.53
CA PRO A 68 31.84 7.06 27.06
C PRO A 68 32.17 7.70 25.70
N SER A 69 33.42 8.10 25.49
CA SER A 69 33.86 8.73 24.22
C SER A 69 33.54 7.87 23.00
N LYS A 70 33.78 6.56 23.08
CA LYS A 70 33.45 5.59 22.02
C LYS A 70 31.97 5.66 21.59
N THR A 71 31.05 5.83 22.53
CA THR A 71 29.61 5.96 22.23
C THR A 71 29.32 7.28 21.51
N LYS A 72 29.88 8.38 21.98
CA LYS A 72 29.70 9.72 21.39
C LYS A 72 30.31 9.79 19.97
N GLU A 73 31.46 9.17 19.77
CA GLU A 73 32.13 9.05 18.47
C GLU A 73 31.33 8.21 17.48
N ALA A 74 30.70 7.12 17.93
CA ALA A 74 29.86 6.28 17.08
C ALA A 74 28.55 6.95 16.64
N VAL A 75 27.97 7.81 17.49
CA VAL A 75 26.73 8.55 17.20
C VAL A 75 26.89 9.57 16.08
N THR A 76 28.02 10.30 16.09
CA THR A 76 28.24 11.46 15.21
C THR A 76 28.10 11.15 13.71
N PRO A 77 28.72 10.09 13.13
CA PRO A 77 28.59 9.78 11.71
C PRO A 77 27.15 9.38 11.33
N ILE A 78 26.44 8.65 12.20
CA ILE A 78 25.06 8.21 11.94
C ILE A 78 24.09 9.38 11.97
N LEU A 79 24.28 10.30 12.94
CA LEU A 79 23.52 11.54 12.99
C LEU A 79 23.72 12.33 11.68
N LYS A 80 24.97 12.50 11.25
CA LYS A 80 25.30 13.23 10.03
C LYS A 80 24.64 12.59 8.80
N GLU A 81 24.77 11.28 8.64
CA GLU A 81 24.19 10.50 7.53
C GLU A 81 22.66 10.63 7.49
N SER A 82 22.00 10.47 8.65
CA SER A 82 20.54 10.61 8.73
C SER A 82 20.05 12.00 8.37
N LEU A 83 20.72 13.05 8.86
CA LEU A 83 20.38 14.44 8.52
C LEU A 83 20.59 14.72 7.03
N GLU A 84 21.76 14.34 6.48
CA GLU A 84 22.11 14.61 5.08
C GLU A 84 21.18 13.89 4.09
N ASN A 85 20.92 12.60 4.29
CA ASN A 85 20.05 11.83 3.40
C ASN A 85 18.59 12.29 3.48
N SER A 86 18.08 12.56 4.69
CA SER A 86 16.69 13.03 4.86
C SER A 86 16.45 14.33 4.10
N LEU A 87 17.38 15.28 4.21
CA LEU A 87 17.26 16.56 3.49
C LEU A 87 17.41 16.39 2.00
N GLU A 88 18.30 15.51 1.54
CA GLU A 88 18.48 15.24 0.13
C GLU A 88 17.19 14.73 -0.52
N VAL A 89 16.46 13.85 0.17
CA VAL A 89 15.21 13.26 -0.31
C VAL A 89 14.04 14.24 -0.13
N TYR A 90 13.79 14.74 1.08
CA TYR A 90 12.59 15.55 1.36
C TYR A 90 12.56 16.87 0.59
N ARG A 91 13.71 17.50 0.32
CA ARG A 91 13.75 18.75 -0.46
C ARG A 91 13.22 18.62 -1.89
N LYS A 92 13.09 17.39 -2.41
CA LYS A 92 12.60 17.14 -3.78
C LYS A 92 11.09 17.37 -3.91
N PHE A 93 10.34 17.23 -2.82
CA PHE A 93 8.87 17.24 -2.84
C PHE A 93 8.23 18.00 -1.66
N ALA A 94 9.00 18.39 -0.64
CA ALA A 94 8.48 19.05 0.55
C ALA A 94 9.23 20.35 0.87
N LYS A 95 8.49 21.31 1.40
CA LYS A 95 9.07 22.46 2.08
C LYS A 95 9.51 22.04 3.48
N LEU A 96 10.80 22.15 3.74
CA LEU A 96 11.37 21.89 5.06
C LEU A 96 11.22 23.14 5.96
N PRO A 97 11.15 22.97 7.30
CA PRO A 97 11.22 24.09 8.23
C PRO A 97 12.53 24.86 8.07
N SER A 98 12.53 26.16 8.33
CA SER A 98 13.76 26.96 8.23
C SER A 98 14.77 26.63 9.33
N SER A 99 14.34 26.06 10.46
CA SER A 99 15.22 25.63 11.54
C SER A 99 14.67 24.39 12.26
N ILE A 100 15.55 23.44 12.57
CA ILE A 100 15.28 22.23 13.35
C ILE A 100 16.33 22.09 14.46
N VAL A 101 15.88 21.83 15.67
CA VAL A 101 16.72 21.57 16.85
C VAL A 101 16.63 20.09 17.19
N VAL A 102 17.77 19.39 17.13
CA VAL A 102 17.89 17.99 17.56
C VAL A 102 18.54 17.95 18.93
N ILE A 103 17.95 17.22 19.88
CA ILE A 103 18.43 17.10 21.25
C ILE A 103 18.84 15.65 21.53
N LEU A 104 20.14 15.42 21.69
CA LEU A 104 20.70 14.13 22.12
C LEU A 104 20.54 14.00 23.64
N THR A 105 19.82 12.98 24.10
CA THR A 105 19.56 12.75 25.52
C THR A 105 19.75 11.29 25.92
N THR A 106 19.90 11.05 27.23
CA THR A 106 19.92 9.73 27.86
C THR A 106 18.60 9.41 28.56
N GLU A 107 17.59 10.28 28.46
CA GLU A 107 16.24 9.93 28.88
C GLU A 107 15.80 8.66 28.16
N SER A 108 15.28 7.71 28.93
CA SER A 108 14.71 6.47 28.40
C SER A 108 13.24 6.68 28.12
N ASN A 109 12.83 6.32 26.92
CA ASN A 109 11.46 6.03 26.59
C ASN A 109 11.47 4.61 25.99
N GLU A 110 10.78 3.67 26.64
CA GLU A 110 10.85 2.25 26.23
C GLU A 110 10.18 2.01 24.88
N ASP A 111 9.21 2.86 24.55
CA ASP A 111 8.42 2.77 23.32
C ASP A 111 9.08 3.49 22.14
N PHE A 112 9.85 4.55 22.40
CA PHE A 112 10.30 5.48 21.36
C PHE A 112 11.81 5.57 21.19
N THR A 113 12.25 5.60 19.94
CA THR A 113 13.66 5.84 19.58
C THR A 113 13.94 7.34 19.49
N ALA A 114 12.98 8.09 18.96
CA ALA A 114 13.01 9.53 18.81
C ALA A 114 11.57 10.08 18.95
N GLU A 115 11.42 11.40 19.10
CA GLU A 115 10.11 12.06 19.15
C GLU A 115 10.22 13.53 18.70
N THR A 116 9.22 13.98 17.93
CA THR A 116 9.10 15.35 17.42
C THR A 116 8.06 16.15 18.14
N TYR A 117 8.37 17.44 18.35
CA TYR A 117 7.41 18.42 18.81
C TYR A 117 7.66 19.80 18.18
N TYR A 118 6.61 20.63 18.02
CA TYR A 118 6.75 22.07 17.77
C TYR A 118 6.47 22.90 19.00
N PRO A 119 7.51 23.34 19.74
CA PRO A 119 7.30 24.13 20.94
C PRO A 119 6.52 25.43 20.67
N ASN A 120 6.77 26.09 19.54
CA ASN A 120 5.94 27.18 19.02
C ASN A 120 5.10 26.66 17.84
N LEU A 121 3.82 26.30 18.06
CA LEU A 121 2.92 25.75 17.03
C LEU A 121 3.12 26.37 15.64
N ARG A 122 3.46 25.53 14.64
CA ARG A 122 3.68 25.89 13.22
C ARG A 122 4.77 26.95 12.98
N LYS A 123 5.61 27.26 13.97
CA LYS A 123 6.73 28.20 13.86
C LYS A 123 8.04 27.51 14.22
N PRO A 124 9.08 27.59 13.36
CA PRO A 124 10.38 27.06 13.70
C PRO A 124 10.98 27.75 14.94
N PRO A 125 11.93 27.09 15.65
CA PRO A 125 12.47 25.77 15.31
C PRO A 125 11.53 24.61 15.66
N CYS A 126 11.53 23.57 14.81
CA CYS A 126 11.02 22.24 15.17
C CYS A 126 11.94 21.60 16.22
N GLN A 127 11.43 20.80 17.15
CA GLN A 127 12.26 20.04 18.10
C GLN A 127 12.17 18.55 17.80
N ILE A 128 13.32 17.88 17.75
CA ILE A 128 13.42 16.42 17.74
C ILE A 128 14.26 16.00 18.96
N LYS A 129 13.76 15.06 19.75
CA LYS A 129 14.50 14.41 20.85
C LYS A 129 14.96 13.04 20.38
N LEU A 130 16.25 12.73 20.58
CA LEU A 130 16.82 11.41 20.35
C LEU A 130 17.08 10.76 21.71
N PHE A 131 16.28 9.73 22.04
CA PHE A 131 16.29 9.08 23.36
C PHE A 131 17.48 8.13 23.53
N LYS A 132 17.63 7.59 24.74
CA LYS A 132 18.67 6.61 25.09
C LYS A 132 18.76 5.46 24.08
N ARG A 133 17.62 4.98 23.60
CA ARG A 133 17.52 3.88 22.63
C ARG A 133 18.25 4.20 21.33
N TRP A 134 18.07 5.41 20.79
CA TRP A 134 18.79 5.87 19.61
C TRP A 134 20.32 5.79 19.82
N THR A 135 20.79 6.22 21.00
CA THR A 135 22.22 6.16 21.33
C THR A 135 22.74 4.73 21.46
N THR A 136 21.98 3.81 22.07
CA THR A 136 22.38 2.39 22.21
C THR A 136 22.28 1.60 20.91
N GLU A 137 21.29 1.90 20.08
CA GLU A 137 21.05 1.23 18.81
C GLU A 137 21.89 1.82 17.68
N ALA A 138 22.44 3.03 17.83
CA ALA A 138 23.40 3.57 16.87
C ALA A 138 24.57 2.62 16.58
N THR A 139 25.02 1.87 17.57
CA THR A 139 26.11 0.89 17.39
C THR A 139 25.65 -0.53 17.09
N THR A 140 24.39 -0.88 17.34
CA THR A 140 23.91 -2.28 17.30
C THR A 140 22.79 -2.52 16.29
N ASN A 141 22.11 -1.47 15.84
CA ASN A 141 21.01 -1.50 14.88
C ASN A 141 20.93 -0.16 14.11
N LYS A 142 21.96 0.08 13.28
CA LYS A 142 22.09 1.31 12.47
C LYS A 142 20.86 1.62 11.60
N PRO A 143 20.24 0.66 10.86
CA PRO A 143 19.08 0.96 10.00
C PRO A 143 17.93 1.61 10.76
N ARG A 144 17.57 1.06 11.93
CA ARG A 144 16.49 1.57 12.77
C ARG A 144 16.71 3.02 13.20
N VAL A 145 17.93 3.38 13.63
CA VAL A 145 18.20 4.74 14.14
C VAL A 145 18.29 5.79 13.03
N LEU A 146 18.77 5.39 11.84
CA LEU A 146 18.77 6.25 10.66
C LEU A 146 17.34 6.64 10.29
N GLN A 147 16.48 5.63 10.19
CA GLN A 147 15.09 5.77 9.82
C GLN A 147 14.27 6.51 10.89
N ALA A 148 14.50 6.25 12.18
CA ALA A 148 13.82 6.95 13.26
C ALA A 148 14.01 8.47 13.17
N LEU A 149 15.24 8.95 12.91
CA LEU A 149 15.44 10.40 12.75
C LEU A 149 14.84 10.93 11.45
N ALA A 150 14.85 10.16 10.35
CA ALA A 150 14.15 10.54 9.11
C ALA A 150 12.62 10.67 9.31
N HIS A 151 12.01 9.74 10.05
CA HIS A 151 10.60 9.76 10.45
C HIS A 151 10.26 11.05 11.21
N GLU A 152 11.07 11.38 12.23
CA GLU A 152 10.90 12.61 13.01
C GLU A 152 11.09 13.89 12.19
N ILE A 153 12.05 13.93 11.26
CA ILE A 153 12.19 15.07 10.34
C ILE A 153 10.94 15.23 9.45
N TYR A 154 10.28 14.13 9.07
CA TYR A 154 9.03 14.23 8.33
C TYR A 154 7.87 14.73 9.19
N HIS A 155 7.79 14.37 10.48
CA HIS A 155 6.88 15.05 11.40
C HIS A 155 7.14 16.56 11.45
N CYS A 156 8.41 16.99 11.35
CA CYS A 156 8.70 18.40 11.17
C CYS A 156 8.05 18.99 9.90
N VAL A 157 8.11 18.31 8.76
CA VAL A 157 7.40 18.73 7.53
C VAL A 157 5.89 18.80 7.77
N GLN A 158 5.29 17.76 8.33
CA GLN A 158 3.84 17.65 8.56
C GLN A 158 3.27 18.82 9.38
N SER A 159 4.00 19.25 10.41
CA SER A 159 3.55 20.33 11.29
C SER A 159 3.54 21.71 10.62
N LEU A 160 4.17 21.89 9.46
CA LEU A 160 3.99 23.10 8.65
C LEU A 160 2.60 23.14 7.98
N GLY A 161 1.95 21.98 7.84
CA GLY A 161 0.60 21.82 7.31
C GLY A 161 -0.49 22.01 8.36
N LYS A 162 -1.67 21.47 8.06
CA LYS A 162 -2.86 21.59 8.92
C LYS A 162 -2.84 20.64 10.12
N LEU A 163 -2.09 19.54 10.07
CA LEU A 163 -1.88 18.60 11.19
C LEU A 163 -1.27 19.30 12.42
N GLY A 164 -0.27 20.16 12.23
CA GLY A 164 0.41 20.84 13.34
C GLY A 164 1.03 19.83 14.33
N ASN A 165 0.81 20.03 15.63
CA ASN A 165 1.22 19.09 16.69
C ASN A 165 0.14 18.07 17.05
N HIS A 166 -1.03 18.10 16.41
CA HIS A 166 -2.11 17.19 16.79
C HIS A 166 -1.69 15.73 16.57
N PRO A 167 -1.95 14.83 17.54
CA PRO A 167 -1.65 13.41 17.36
C PRO A 167 -2.54 12.78 16.29
N ASP A 168 -3.77 13.26 16.15
CA ASP A 168 -4.76 12.72 15.22
C ASP A 168 -4.83 13.51 13.90
N PRO A 169 -5.20 12.86 12.78
CA PRO A 169 -5.39 11.41 12.63
C PRO A 169 -4.06 10.64 12.60
N GLN A 170 -3.88 9.72 13.56
CA GLN A 170 -2.60 8.99 13.73
C GLN A 170 -2.21 8.17 12.50
N TRP A 171 -3.18 7.54 11.82
CA TRP A 171 -2.91 6.77 10.59
C TRP A 171 -2.28 7.62 9.48
N VAL A 172 -2.62 8.92 9.39
CA VAL A 172 -1.96 9.86 8.45
C VAL A 172 -0.62 10.27 9.03
N ARG A 173 -0.60 10.72 10.29
CA ARG A 173 0.59 11.28 10.93
C ARG A 173 1.74 10.25 10.97
N GLU A 174 1.52 9.11 11.61
CA GLU A 174 2.55 8.08 11.78
C GLU A 174 2.71 7.24 10.50
N GLY A 175 1.61 6.89 9.83
CA GLY A 175 1.67 6.10 8.60
C GLY A 175 2.42 6.79 7.47
N SER A 176 2.19 8.09 7.26
CA SER A 176 2.95 8.83 6.22
C SER A 176 4.39 9.10 6.65
N ALA A 177 4.66 9.44 7.92
CA ALA A 177 6.03 9.61 8.40
C ALA A 177 6.87 8.35 8.22
N ASN A 178 6.27 7.18 8.48
CA ASN A 178 6.93 5.91 8.26
C ASN A 178 7.19 5.69 6.75
N TYR A 179 6.20 5.90 5.88
CA TYR A 179 6.39 5.82 4.42
C TYR A 179 7.49 6.77 3.90
N PHE A 180 7.47 8.05 4.27
CA PHE A 180 8.45 9.01 3.77
C PHE A 180 9.85 8.71 4.33
N SER A 181 9.97 8.15 5.54
CA SER A 181 11.25 7.67 6.06
C SER A 181 11.82 6.49 5.25
N ASN A 182 10.96 5.62 4.70
CA ASN A 182 11.38 4.53 3.81
C ASN A 182 11.99 5.08 2.51
N LEU A 183 11.47 6.18 1.97
CA LEU A 183 12.07 6.82 0.79
C LEU A 183 13.48 7.35 1.07
N VAL A 184 13.79 7.69 2.31
CA VAL A 184 15.15 8.09 2.72
C VAL A 184 16.06 6.87 2.88
N PHE A 185 15.53 5.79 3.44
CA PHE A 185 16.27 4.58 3.77
C PHE A 185 15.57 3.32 3.26
N PRO A 186 15.57 3.08 1.94
CA PRO A 186 14.75 2.03 1.32
C PRO A 186 15.14 0.61 1.73
N ASP A 187 16.38 0.42 2.20
CA ASP A 187 16.90 -0.89 2.62
C ASP A 187 16.75 -1.14 4.14
N SER A 188 16.13 -0.22 4.89
CA SER A 188 15.92 -0.42 6.34
C SER A 188 14.75 -1.35 6.65
N ASN A 189 13.78 -1.44 5.71
CA ASN A 189 12.68 -2.38 5.69
C ASN A 189 11.88 -2.43 7.00
N ALA A 190 11.54 -1.28 7.59
CA ALA A 190 10.77 -1.23 8.84
C ALA A 190 9.35 -1.81 8.73
N GLU A 191 8.82 -1.86 7.51
CA GLU A 191 7.51 -2.39 7.16
C GLU A 191 7.47 -3.92 7.00
N TRP A 192 8.58 -4.63 7.22
CA TRP A 192 8.72 -6.08 7.06
C TRP A 192 8.38 -6.89 8.32
N PRO A 193 7.97 -8.16 8.21
CA PRO A 193 7.23 -8.90 9.24
C PRO A 193 8.04 -9.26 10.49
N ASP A 194 9.37 -9.21 10.42
CA ASP A 194 10.26 -9.39 11.57
C ASP A 194 10.44 -8.10 12.40
N LYS A 195 9.84 -6.98 11.95
CA LYS A 195 9.90 -5.69 12.62
C LYS A 195 8.65 -5.44 13.45
N LYS A 196 8.85 -4.82 14.62
CA LYS A 196 7.78 -4.24 15.43
C LYS A 196 7.10 -3.16 14.57
N ASP A 197 5.77 -3.16 14.49
CA ASP A 197 4.96 -2.12 13.83
C ASP A 197 5.05 -2.09 12.28
N SER A 198 5.28 -3.27 11.69
CA SER A 198 5.42 -3.48 10.25
C SER A 198 4.15 -3.21 9.44
N GLY A 199 4.28 -2.80 8.17
CA GLY A 199 3.16 -2.70 7.22
C GLY A 199 2.42 -4.02 7.01
N VAL A 200 3.10 -5.16 7.26
CA VAL A 200 2.49 -6.50 7.30
C VAL A 200 1.46 -6.64 8.44
N ALA A 201 1.57 -5.84 9.50
CA ALA A 201 0.61 -5.80 10.60
C ALA A 201 -0.69 -5.04 10.25
N TYR A 202 -0.80 -4.43 9.06
CA TYR A 202 -2.00 -3.73 8.63
C TYR A 202 -3.22 -4.66 8.68
N LYS A 203 -4.29 -4.20 9.34
CA LYS A 203 -5.50 -5.00 9.56
C LYS A 203 -6.57 -4.60 8.54
N PRO A 204 -6.78 -5.38 7.47
CA PRO A 204 -7.72 -5.00 6.41
C PRO A 204 -9.19 -4.97 6.86
N ASN A 205 -9.53 -5.64 7.96
CA ASN A 205 -10.87 -5.63 8.56
C ASN A 205 -11.12 -4.47 9.54
N LEU A 206 -10.09 -3.68 9.85
CA LEU A 206 -10.19 -2.46 10.64
C LEU A 206 -10.30 -1.25 9.69
N PRO A 207 -11.19 -0.28 9.94
CA PRO A 207 -11.23 0.94 9.14
C PRO A 207 -9.86 1.63 9.13
N ILE A 208 -9.42 2.18 7.99
CA ILE A 208 -8.09 2.81 7.89
C ILE A 208 -7.87 3.88 8.97
N TYR A 209 -8.90 4.68 9.27
CA TYR A 209 -8.87 5.72 10.29
C TYR A 209 -8.83 5.22 11.74
N ALA A 210 -9.03 3.93 11.96
CA ALA A 210 -9.02 3.30 13.29
C ALA A 210 -7.66 2.63 13.60
N HIS A 211 -6.69 2.71 12.69
CA HIS A 211 -5.31 2.33 12.96
C HIS A 211 -4.65 3.44 13.81
N VAL A 212 -4.54 3.18 15.11
CA VAL A 212 -4.01 4.09 16.13
C VAL A 212 -2.88 3.43 16.90
N ASP A 213 -2.17 4.22 17.71
CA ASP A 213 -1.01 3.81 18.48
C ASP A 213 0.03 3.13 17.55
N LEU A 214 0.54 1.97 17.96
CA LEU A 214 1.48 1.19 17.17
C LEU A 214 0.93 0.74 15.81
N GLU A 215 -0.39 0.57 15.66
CA GLU A 215 -1.01 0.13 14.41
C GLU A 215 -1.08 1.26 13.36
N ALA A 216 -0.92 2.52 13.78
CA ALA A 216 -0.90 3.67 12.89
C ALA A 216 0.29 3.61 11.90
N TYR A 217 1.44 3.08 12.33
CA TYR A 217 2.64 2.91 11.50
C TYR A 217 2.39 1.91 10.35
N ALA A 218 1.58 0.88 10.60
CA ALA A 218 1.22 -0.10 9.57
C ALA A 218 0.39 0.51 8.43
N ALA A 219 -0.25 1.67 8.65
CA ALA A 219 -0.94 2.40 7.59
C ALA A 219 -0.01 3.00 6.53
N SER A 220 1.33 2.98 6.74
CA SER A 220 2.32 3.30 5.71
C SER A 220 2.12 2.55 4.39
N ILE A 221 1.60 1.33 4.46
CA ILE A 221 1.32 0.51 3.28
C ILE A 221 0.25 1.09 2.35
N PHE A 222 -0.66 1.92 2.88
CA PHE A 222 -1.61 2.66 2.05
C PHE A 222 -0.88 3.68 1.17
N PHE A 223 0.09 4.41 1.73
CA PHE A 223 0.89 5.40 1.01
C PHE A 223 1.82 4.74 0.00
N GLN A 224 2.45 3.61 0.36
CA GLN A 224 3.27 2.80 -0.56
C GLN A 224 2.47 2.26 -1.74
N ALA A 225 1.18 1.96 -1.55
CA ALA A 225 0.33 1.48 -2.62
C ALA A 225 -0.11 2.57 -3.62
N GLN A 226 0.16 3.85 -3.34
CA GLN A 226 -0.14 4.94 -4.26
C GLN A 226 1.00 5.13 -5.27
N ASP A 227 1.45 4.05 -5.90
CA ASP A 227 2.59 4.01 -6.83
C ASP A 227 2.43 4.89 -8.09
N LYS A 228 1.20 5.36 -8.35
CA LYS A 228 0.86 6.29 -9.44
C LYS A 228 0.84 7.76 -9.02
N MET A 229 0.87 8.05 -7.73
CA MET A 229 1.00 9.41 -7.21
C MET A 229 2.48 9.71 -7.04
N ASP A 230 2.91 10.89 -7.45
CA ASP A 230 4.25 11.35 -7.08
C ASP A 230 4.30 11.74 -5.59
N GLU A 231 5.51 11.84 -5.06
CA GLU A 231 5.75 12.14 -3.65
C GLU A 231 5.23 13.53 -3.24
N ASP A 232 5.16 14.48 -4.19
CA ASP A 232 4.66 15.84 -3.96
C ASP A 232 3.14 15.82 -3.74
N ASP A 233 2.38 15.08 -4.55
CA ASP A 233 0.94 14.94 -4.39
C ASP A 233 0.56 14.19 -3.11
N LEU A 234 1.32 13.15 -2.74
CA LEU A 234 1.16 12.48 -1.44
C LEU A 234 1.45 13.43 -0.27
N ASN A 235 2.54 14.21 -0.36
CA ASN A 235 2.88 15.19 0.67
C ASN A 235 1.80 16.29 0.77
N LYS A 236 1.27 16.80 -0.35
CA LYS A 236 0.15 17.76 -0.34
C LYS A 236 -1.09 17.21 0.34
N PHE A 237 -1.44 15.94 0.07
CA PHE A 237 -2.55 15.26 0.77
C PHE A 237 -2.33 15.23 2.29
N VAL A 238 -1.12 14.84 2.72
CA VAL A 238 -0.76 14.80 4.15
C VAL A 238 -0.83 16.19 4.77
N LEU A 239 -0.25 17.21 4.14
CA LEU A 239 -0.23 18.59 4.66
C LEU A 239 -1.62 19.25 4.66
N ALA A 240 -2.52 18.83 3.78
CA ALA A 240 -3.91 19.29 3.74
C ALA A 240 -4.79 18.63 4.81
N THR A 241 -4.33 17.56 5.45
CA THR A 241 -5.10 16.84 6.48
C THR A 241 -5.25 17.70 7.73
N PRO A 242 -6.49 17.99 8.20
CA PRO A 242 -6.69 18.73 9.44
C PRO A 242 -6.25 17.90 10.64
N GLY A 243 -5.54 18.55 11.57
CA GLY A 243 -5.22 17.93 12.86
C GLY A 243 -6.45 17.82 13.75
N GLY A 244 -6.49 16.76 14.57
CA GLY A 244 -7.50 16.53 15.59
C GLY A 244 -8.69 15.67 15.16
N SER A 245 -8.83 15.32 13.87
CA SER A 245 -9.91 14.43 13.43
C SER A 245 -9.63 12.98 13.81
N SER A 246 -10.52 12.37 14.59
CA SER A 246 -10.40 10.97 15.02
C SER A 246 -11.74 10.24 14.92
N GLY A 247 -11.69 8.90 14.83
CA GLY A 247 -12.89 8.05 14.85
C GLY A 247 -13.98 8.47 13.85
N LEU A 248 -15.11 8.94 14.38
CA LEU A 248 -16.26 9.37 13.56
C LEU A 248 -15.96 10.63 12.75
N GLU A 249 -15.25 11.60 13.30
CA GLU A 249 -14.91 12.84 12.59
C GLU A 249 -14.03 12.56 11.38
N GLU A 250 -13.06 11.66 11.56
CA GLU A 250 -12.19 11.23 10.47
C GLU A 250 -12.95 10.43 9.42
N ARG A 251 -13.88 9.55 9.82
CA ARG A 251 -14.78 8.85 8.89
C ARG A 251 -15.60 9.82 8.04
N THR A 252 -16.21 10.82 8.68
CA THR A 252 -16.97 11.88 7.98
C THR A 252 -16.07 12.65 7.02
N ARG A 253 -14.87 13.07 7.47
CA ARG A 253 -13.90 13.77 6.62
C ARG A 253 -13.56 12.96 5.37
N LEU A 254 -13.15 11.71 5.55
CA LEU A 254 -12.75 10.83 4.45
C LEU A 254 -13.89 10.58 3.47
N SER A 255 -15.14 10.49 3.94
CA SER A 255 -16.31 10.33 3.07
C SER A 255 -16.58 11.52 2.16
N HIS A 256 -16.03 12.70 2.48
CA HIS A 256 -16.17 13.93 1.70
C HIS A 256 -14.94 14.24 0.83
N LEU A 257 -13.86 13.46 0.94
CA LEU A 257 -12.68 13.66 0.10
C LEU A 257 -12.94 13.16 -1.32
N SER A 258 -12.88 14.08 -2.28
CA SER A 258 -12.89 13.72 -3.70
C SER A 258 -11.75 12.74 -4.00
N ARG A 259 -12.04 11.69 -4.77
CA ARG A 259 -11.09 10.63 -5.22
C ARG A 259 -10.63 9.63 -4.15
N PHE A 260 -10.90 9.85 -2.87
CA PHE A 260 -10.45 8.92 -1.82
C PHE A 260 -11.02 7.51 -2.02
N THR A 261 -12.26 7.38 -2.52
CA THR A 261 -12.85 6.08 -2.89
C THR A 261 -12.02 5.32 -3.93
N ASP A 262 -11.49 6.02 -4.94
CA ASP A 262 -10.70 5.40 -6.01
C ASP A 262 -9.27 5.05 -5.57
N GLU A 263 -8.65 5.92 -4.76
CA GLU A 263 -7.34 5.69 -4.14
C GLU A 263 -7.39 4.51 -3.17
N PHE A 264 -8.40 4.49 -2.29
CA PHE A 264 -8.62 3.39 -1.36
C PHE A 264 -8.94 2.08 -2.09
N PHE A 265 -9.68 2.14 -3.21
CA PHE A 265 -9.93 0.95 -4.02
C PHE A 265 -8.69 0.44 -4.75
N THR A 266 -7.81 1.33 -5.21
CA THR A 266 -6.52 0.98 -5.79
C THR A 266 -5.64 0.26 -4.76
N PHE A 267 -5.55 0.83 -3.56
CA PHE A 267 -4.89 0.19 -2.42
C PHE A 267 -5.49 -1.19 -2.11
N ALA A 268 -6.82 -1.28 -1.99
CA ALA A 268 -7.52 -2.52 -1.68
C ALA A 268 -7.24 -3.63 -2.71
N LYS A 269 -7.18 -3.28 -4.01
CA LYS A 269 -6.82 -4.21 -5.09
C LYS A 269 -5.40 -4.73 -4.96
N ALA A 270 -4.43 -3.85 -4.70
CA ALA A 270 -3.02 -4.22 -4.56
C ALA A 270 -2.78 -5.05 -3.29
N PHE A 271 -3.38 -4.65 -2.17
CA PHE A 271 -3.31 -5.36 -0.89
C PHE A 271 -3.87 -6.79 -1.00
N ALA A 272 -5.07 -6.94 -1.56
CA ALA A 272 -5.71 -8.25 -1.73
C ALA A 272 -5.00 -9.18 -2.73
N LEU A 273 -4.09 -8.64 -3.55
CA LEU A 273 -3.19 -9.40 -4.43
C LEU A 273 -1.79 -9.62 -3.84
N GLN A 274 -1.50 -9.06 -2.65
CA GLN A 274 -0.16 -9.06 -2.06
C GLN A 274 0.88 -8.45 -3.01
N HIS A 275 0.50 -7.38 -3.71
CA HIS A 275 1.26 -6.80 -4.83
C HIS A 275 1.66 -5.34 -4.57
N ILE A 276 1.89 -4.99 -3.30
CA ILE A 276 2.41 -3.68 -2.92
C ILE A 276 3.93 -3.81 -2.83
N LYS A 277 4.63 -2.94 -3.55
CA LYS A 277 6.08 -2.87 -3.52
C LYS A 277 6.54 -1.96 -2.39
N ASP A 278 7.63 -2.35 -1.78
CA ASP A 278 8.43 -1.52 -0.90
C ASP A 278 9.26 -0.53 -1.74
N THR A 279 9.82 0.47 -1.07
CA THR A 279 10.66 1.53 -1.62
C THR A 279 11.99 1.03 -2.19
N ASN A 280 12.49 -0.13 -1.76
CA ASN A 280 13.61 -0.84 -2.41
C ASN A 280 13.19 -1.61 -3.69
N GLY A 281 11.88 -1.70 -3.97
CA GLY A 281 11.30 -2.37 -5.14
C GLY A 281 10.82 -3.80 -4.92
N ASP A 282 11.14 -4.41 -3.77
CA ASP A 282 10.69 -5.76 -3.40
C ASP A 282 9.20 -5.77 -3.02
N LEU A 283 8.58 -6.96 -3.05
CA LEU A 283 7.19 -7.11 -2.60
C LEU A 283 7.12 -7.23 -1.08
N ILE A 284 6.27 -6.41 -0.47
CA ILE A 284 5.99 -6.50 0.97
C ILE A 284 5.26 -7.82 1.23
N PRO A 285 5.68 -8.62 2.22
CA PRO A 285 5.10 -9.94 2.47
C PRO A 285 3.77 -9.84 3.24
N ILE A 286 2.76 -9.25 2.61
CA ILE A 286 1.40 -9.08 3.14
C ILE A 286 0.75 -10.44 3.36
N ASN A 287 0.00 -10.61 4.45
CA ASN A 287 -0.76 -11.84 4.70
C ASN A 287 -1.93 -12.01 3.70
N LYS A 288 -2.10 -13.23 3.18
CA LYS A 288 -3.20 -13.55 2.29
C LYS A 288 -4.55 -13.38 3.01
N MET A 289 -5.46 -12.64 2.39
CA MET A 289 -6.81 -12.45 2.92
C MET A 289 -7.67 -13.72 2.79
N ASN A 290 -8.42 -14.04 3.84
CA ASN A 290 -9.39 -15.14 3.86
C ASN A 290 -10.77 -14.63 3.41
N PRO A 291 -11.29 -15.06 2.25
CA PRO A 291 -12.56 -14.57 1.74
C PRO A 291 -13.76 -15.16 2.47
N VAL A 292 -14.75 -14.30 2.76
CA VAL A 292 -16.03 -14.71 3.35
C VAL A 292 -16.88 -15.40 2.30
N SER A 293 -17.34 -16.63 2.56
CA SER A 293 -18.16 -17.36 1.59
C SER A 293 -19.58 -16.79 1.50
N VAL A 294 -20.05 -16.56 0.28
CA VAL A 294 -21.36 -16.03 -0.03
C VAL A 294 -22.05 -16.89 -1.07
N SER A 295 -23.27 -17.33 -0.76
CA SER A 295 -24.09 -18.13 -1.66
C SER A 295 -24.90 -17.22 -2.58
N ILE A 296 -24.79 -17.44 -3.89
CA ILE A 296 -25.65 -16.79 -4.89
C ILE A 296 -27.00 -17.53 -4.92
N GLN A 297 -28.08 -16.80 -4.67
CA GLN A 297 -29.44 -17.33 -4.75
C GLN A 297 -30.00 -17.11 -6.15
N PHE A 298 -30.10 -18.19 -6.94
CA PHE A 298 -30.64 -18.16 -8.30
C PHE A 298 -32.17 -18.23 -8.31
N ASP A 299 -32.77 -17.59 -9.31
CA ASP A 299 -34.19 -17.76 -9.65
C ASP A 299 -34.51 -19.21 -10.05
N LYS A 300 -35.80 -19.53 -10.13
CA LYS A 300 -36.26 -20.88 -10.52
C LYS A 300 -35.75 -21.32 -11.90
N ALA A 301 -35.49 -20.37 -12.80
CA ALA A 301 -34.98 -20.64 -14.13
C ALA A 301 -33.47 -20.87 -14.16
N GLY A 302 -32.75 -20.61 -13.05
CA GLY A 302 -31.29 -20.66 -12.98
C GLY A 302 -30.60 -19.56 -13.80
N THR A 303 -31.32 -18.52 -14.21
CA THR A 303 -30.85 -17.49 -15.15
C THR A 303 -30.31 -16.26 -14.47
N THR A 304 -30.87 -15.88 -13.32
CA THR A 304 -30.41 -14.71 -12.56
C THR A 304 -30.24 -15.10 -11.11
N GLY A 305 -29.06 -14.85 -10.56
CA GLY A 305 -28.77 -15.06 -9.16
C GLY A 305 -28.28 -13.80 -8.47
N THR A 306 -28.60 -13.65 -7.19
CA THR A 306 -28.23 -12.46 -6.42
C THR A 306 -27.63 -12.82 -5.07
N ALA A 307 -26.79 -11.93 -4.55
CA ALA A 307 -26.35 -11.97 -3.16
C ALA A 307 -26.12 -10.56 -2.64
N THR A 308 -26.29 -10.37 -1.34
CA THR A 308 -26.00 -9.12 -0.65
C THR A 308 -24.69 -9.25 0.10
N LEU A 309 -23.71 -8.43 -0.28
CA LEU A 309 -22.44 -8.30 0.43
C LEU A 309 -22.60 -7.22 1.50
N THR A 310 -22.07 -7.46 2.69
CA THR A 310 -22.08 -6.50 3.80
C THR A 310 -20.65 -6.24 4.23
N SER A 311 -20.27 -4.97 4.37
CA SER A 311 -18.93 -4.56 4.79
C SER A 311 -19.01 -3.35 5.73
N THR A 312 -17.97 -3.16 6.53
CA THR A 312 -17.74 -1.91 7.27
C THR A 312 -17.03 -0.93 6.33
N PRO A 313 -17.53 0.31 6.13
CA PRO A 313 -16.81 1.30 5.33
C PRO A 313 -15.36 1.50 5.78
N PHE A 314 -14.51 1.88 4.83
CA PHE A 314 -13.07 2.11 5.01
C PHE A 314 -12.26 0.85 5.39
N THR A 315 -12.84 -0.34 5.18
CA THR A 315 -12.16 -1.65 5.29
C THR A 315 -11.99 -2.28 3.91
N ILE A 316 -11.11 -3.29 3.82
CA ILE A 316 -10.95 -4.14 2.65
C ILE A 316 -11.69 -5.45 2.93
N SER A 317 -12.77 -5.70 2.19
CA SER A 317 -13.55 -6.93 2.33
C SER A 317 -13.46 -7.79 1.07
N VAL A 318 -13.10 -9.07 1.24
CA VAL A 318 -13.09 -10.06 0.15
C VAL A 318 -14.11 -11.16 0.41
N PHE A 319 -14.87 -11.50 -0.62
CA PHE A 319 -15.92 -12.50 -0.59
C PHE A 319 -15.59 -13.60 -1.60
N LYS A 320 -16.08 -14.80 -1.34
CA LYS A 320 -15.98 -15.95 -2.23
C LYS A 320 -17.38 -16.30 -2.73
N ILE A 321 -17.58 -16.27 -4.04
CA ILE A 321 -18.79 -16.76 -4.69
C ILE A 321 -18.46 -17.97 -5.57
N THR A 322 -19.46 -18.81 -5.81
CA THR A 322 -19.33 -19.96 -6.69
C THR A 322 -20.39 -19.92 -7.79
N ILE A 323 -19.98 -20.23 -9.01
CA ILE A 323 -20.87 -20.26 -10.18
C ILE A 323 -20.67 -21.61 -10.87
N ASP A 324 -21.78 -22.23 -11.25
CA ASP A 324 -21.75 -23.53 -11.93
C ASP A 324 -21.01 -23.45 -13.28
N PRO A 325 -20.26 -24.49 -13.65
CA PRO A 325 -19.55 -24.54 -14.93
C PRO A 325 -20.50 -24.67 -16.12
N GLY A 326 -19.93 -24.69 -17.33
CA GLY A 326 -20.67 -25.04 -18.54
C GLY A 326 -21.70 -24.01 -18.98
N ARG A 327 -21.49 -22.72 -18.74
CA ARG A 327 -22.39 -21.63 -19.18
C ARG A 327 -21.62 -20.32 -19.35
N THR A 328 -22.22 -19.33 -19.97
CA THR A 328 -21.71 -17.96 -19.90
C THR A 328 -22.28 -17.27 -18.66
N ALA A 329 -21.53 -16.36 -18.05
CA ALA A 329 -22.01 -15.55 -16.95
C ALA A 329 -21.62 -14.08 -17.12
N LYS A 330 -22.41 -13.17 -16.57
CA LYS A 330 -22.02 -11.77 -16.33
C LYS A 330 -22.23 -11.45 -14.86
N ILE A 331 -21.30 -10.70 -14.27
CA ILE A 331 -21.35 -10.28 -12.87
C ILE A 331 -21.37 -8.75 -12.82
N TYR A 332 -22.34 -8.19 -12.13
CA TYR A 332 -22.53 -6.75 -11.96
C TYR A 332 -23.09 -6.43 -10.58
N SER A 333 -23.10 -5.15 -10.18
CA SER A 333 -23.50 -4.73 -8.84
C SER A 333 -24.43 -3.52 -8.84
N SER A 334 -25.12 -3.32 -7.73
CA SER A 334 -25.92 -2.12 -7.43
C SER A 334 -25.09 -1.00 -6.79
N ALA A 335 -23.77 -0.98 -7.03
CA ALA A 335 -22.87 -0.03 -6.39
C ALA A 335 -23.24 1.43 -6.70
N ASN A 336 -23.16 2.29 -5.69
CA ASN A 336 -23.23 3.74 -5.85
C ASN A 336 -21.82 4.38 -5.91
N ALA A 337 -21.75 5.71 -6.00
CA ALA A 337 -20.48 6.44 -6.13
C ALA A 337 -19.47 6.18 -4.99
N ASN A 338 -19.94 5.84 -3.78
CA ASN A 338 -19.08 5.60 -2.61
C ASN A 338 -18.65 4.13 -2.46
N GLN A 339 -19.09 3.26 -3.37
CA GLN A 339 -18.86 1.83 -3.35
C GLN A 339 -18.08 1.41 -4.59
N LYS A 340 -17.08 0.55 -4.40
CA LYS A 340 -16.32 -0.02 -5.51
C LYS A 340 -16.20 -1.52 -5.32
N LEU A 341 -16.39 -2.25 -6.42
CA LEU A 341 -16.29 -3.69 -6.46
C LEU A 341 -15.43 -4.13 -7.63
N ALA A 342 -14.68 -5.19 -7.41
CA ALA A 342 -14.02 -5.93 -8.47
C ALA A 342 -14.16 -7.42 -8.21
N TYR A 343 -14.00 -8.22 -9.25
CA TYR A 343 -13.96 -9.67 -9.13
C TYR A 343 -12.81 -10.27 -9.93
N ARG A 344 -12.40 -11.47 -9.54
CA ARG A 344 -11.39 -12.26 -10.24
C ARG A 344 -11.63 -13.76 -10.00
N LYS A 345 -11.11 -14.60 -10.88
CA LYS A 345 -10.95 -16.04 -10.56
C LYS A 345 -9.93 -16.20 -9.43
N SER A 346 -10.04 -17.25 -8.63
CA SER A 346 -9.19 -17.44 -7.44
C SER A 346 -7.68 -17.43 -7.72
N ASP A 347 -7.28 -17.90 -8.90
CA ASP A 347 -5.90 -18.01 -9.41
C ASP A 347 -5.46 -16.82 -10.26
N ALA A 348 -6.37 -15.92 -10.65
CA ALA A 348 -6.05 -14.79 -11.49
C ALA A 348 -5.28 -13.71 -10.72
N ARG A 349 -4.30 -13.08 -11.38
CA ARG A 349 -3.45 -12.00 -10.82
C ARG A 349 -3.95 -10.59 -11.11
N SER A 350 -5.12 -10.45 -11.71
CA SER A 350 -5.72 -9.15 -12.04
C SER A 350 -7.18 -9.11 -11.64
N TRP A 351 -7.63 -7.89 -11.34
CA TRP A 351 -9.02 -7.59 -11.01
C TRP A 351 -9.78 -7.15 -12.25
N THR A 352 -11.04 -7.55 -12.36
CA THR A 352 -12.01 -6.95 -13.26
C THR A 352 -12.94 -6.08 -12.44
N ASP A 353 -12.93 -4.77 -12.70
CA ASP A 353 -13.83 -3.83 -12.04
C ASP A 353 -15.28 -4.19 -12.40
N MET A 354 -16.16 -4.19 -11.40
CA MET A 354 -17.55 -4.61 -11.55
C MET A 354 -18.41 -3.42 -11.96
N VAL A 355 -19.16 -3.58 -13.05
CA VAL A 355 -20.04 -2.53 -13.59
C VAL A 355 -21.39 -2.49 -12.86
N ALA A 356 -22.15 -1.42 -13.09
CA ALA A 356 -23.45 -1.18 -12.45
C ALA A 356 -24.60 -1.99 -13.07
N ASP A 357 -24.48 -2.44 -14.31
CA ASP A 357 -25.55 -3.12 -15.04
C ASP A 357 -25.07 -4.31 -15.89
N SER A 358 -26.03 -5.13 -16.33
CA SER A 358 -25.78 -6.34 -17.12
C SER A 358 -25.38 -6.05 -18.58
N SER A 359 -25.78 -4.90 -19.14
CA SER A 359 -25.44 -4.49 -20.51
C SER A 359 -23.94 -4.30 -20.68
N SER A 360 -23.31 -3.65 -19.70
CA SER A 360 -21.88 -3.34 -19.70
C SER A 360 -21.01 -4.44 -19.11
N GLY A 361 -21.63 -5.49 -18.55
CA GLY A 361 -20.94 -6.59 -17.90
C GLY A 361 -20.15 -7.44 -18.89
N ARG A 362 -18.87 -7.67 -18.59
CA ARG A 362 -18.01 -8.59 -19.35
C ARG A 362 -18.61 -10.00 -19.33
N THR A 363 -18.80 -10.59 -20.51
CA THR A 363 -19.17 -12.00 -20.63
C THR A 363 -18.00 -12.88 -20.20
N ILE A 364 -18.27 -13.72 -19.21
CA ILE A 364 -17.34 -14.71 -18.68
C ILE A 364 -17.73 -16.06 -19.26
N ASP A 365 -16.79 -16.71 -19.95
CA ASP A 365 -16.99 -18.08 -20.40
C ASP A 365 -16.62 -19.07 -19.29
N LEU A 366 -17.60 -19.84 -18.81
CA LEU A 366 -17.37 -20.92 -17.86
C LEU A 366 -17.33 -22.23 -18.66
N PRO A 367 -16.15 -22.85 -18.82
CA PRO A 367 -16.03 -24.08 -19.59
C PRO A 367 -16.79 -25.21 -18.93
N CYS A 368 -17.25 -26.17 -19.73
CA CYS A 368 -17.70 -27.44 -19.20
C CYS A 368 -16.53 -28.10 -18.47
N ASN A 369 -16.76 -28.67 -17.29
CA ASN A 369 -15.79 -29.55 -16.66
C ASN A 369 -16.43 -30.90 -16.35
N GLN A 370 -15.64 -31.97 -16.49
CA GLN A 370 -16.13 -33.34 -16.33
C GLN A 370 -16.48 -33.69 -14.86
N LYS A 371 -16.00 -32.87 -13.91
CA LYS A 371 -16.18 -33.07 -12.47
C LYS A 371 -17.27 -32.18 -11.86
N ASP A 372 -18.03 -31.44 -12.68
CA ASP A 372 -19.01 -30.42 -12.27
C ASP A 372 -18.51 -29.47 -11.15
N THR A 373 -17.21 -29.18 -11.15
CA THR A 373 -16.59 -28.40 -10.08
C THR A 373 -16.96 -26.93 -10.26
N LYS A 374 -17.62 -26.34 -9.26
CA LYS A 374 -18.02 -24.94 -9.31
C LYS A 374 -16.80 -24.03 -9.50
N GLN A 375 -16.95 -23.05 -10.37
CA GLN A 375 -15.95 -22.02 -10.61
C GLN A 375 -15.98 -21.02 -9.45
N ILE A 376 -14.82 -20.80 -8.82
CA ILE A 376 -14.67 -19.93 -7.66
C ILE A 376 -14.25 -18.53 -8.14
N PHE A 377 -15.01 -17.53 -7.73
CA PHE A 377 -14.66 -16.13 -7.91
C PHE A 377 -14.45 -15.47 -6.55
N ILE A 378 -13.42 -14.62 -6.48
CA ILE A 378 -13.19 -13.71 -5.37
C ILE A 378 -13.74 -12.35 -5.76
N VAL A 379 -14.52 -11.75 -4.88
CA VAL A 379 -15.11 -10.43 -5.04
C VAL A 379 -14.52 -9.51 -3.98
N LEU A 380 -13.86 -8.43 -4.40
CA LEU A 380 -13.43 -7.35 -3.54
C LEU A 380 -14.56 -6.31 -3.44
N PHE A 381 -14.81 -5.82 -2.23
CA PHE A 381 -15.77 -4.74 -1.98
C PHE A 381 -15.18 -3.76 -0.96
N ILE A 382 -15.23 -2.48 -1.29
CA ILE A 382 -14.98 -1.37 -0.38
C ILE A 382 -16.19 -0.42 -0.38
N SER A 383 -16.37 0.29 0.74
CA SER A 383 -17.28 1.42 0.84
C SER A 383 -16.56 2.57 1.55
N THR A 384 -16.88 3.81 1.17
CA THR A 384 -16.36 5.04 1.81
C THR A 384 -17.50 5.90 2.36
N LYS A 385 -18.69 5.31 2.50
CA LYS A 385 -19.86 6.00 3.04
C LYS A 385 -19.71 6.24 4.55
N ASP A 386 -20.17 7.39 5.04
CA ASP A 386 -20.22 7.70 6.47
C ASP A 386 -21.35 6.94 7.18
N VAL A 387 -21.19 5.63 7.32
CA VAL A 387 -22.11 4.72 8.03
C VAL A 387 -21.32 3.65 8.79
N LYS A 388 -21.97 2.97 9.74
CA LYS A 388 -21.32 1.88 10.51
C LYS A 388 -21.20 0.58 9.72
N SER A 389 -22.13 0.33 8.80
CA SER A 389 -22.17 -0.86 7.95
C SER A 389 -22.85 -0.48 6.65
N ASP A 390 -22.34 -1.00 5.54
CA ASP A 390 -22.86 -0.75 4.22
C ASP A 390 -23.09 -2.07 3.47
N LYS A 391 -24.03 -2.05 2.54
CA LYS A 391 -24.46 -3.23 1.80
C LYS A 391 -24.50 -2.93 0.31
N VAL A 392 -24.14 -3.94 -0.47
CA VAL A 392 -24.26 -3.90 -1.93
C VAL A 392 -24.78 -5.23 -2.43
N LYS A 393 -25.75 -5.18 -3.34
CA LYS A 393 -26.24 -6.37 -4.04
C LYS A 393 -25.38 -6.62 -5.27
N ILE A 394 -24.85 -7.82 -5.39
CA ILE A 394 -24.26 -8.35 -6.61
C ILE A 394 -25.28 -9.23 -7.34
N THR A 395 -25.22 -9.22 -8.67
CA THR A 395 -26.08 -10.03 -9.52
C THR A 395 -25.24 -10.80 -10.53
N VAL A 396 -25.57 -12.07 -10.71
CA VAL A 396 -24.97 -12.97 -11.69
C VAL A 396 -26.07 -13.37 -12.67
N THR A 397 -25.96 -12.94 -13.92
CA THR A 397 -26.82 -13.46 -14.99
C THR A 397 -26.10 -14.58 -15.72
N ALA A 398 -26.70 -15.75 -15.75
CA ALA A 398 -26.21 -16.94 -16.41
C ALA A 398 -26.93 -17.14 -17.76
N GLY A 399 -26.15 -17.43 -18.79
CA GLY A 399 -26.67 -17.89 -20.08
C GLY A 399 -27.21 -19.33 -19.99
N LYS A 400 -27.83 -19.79 -21.07
CA LYS A 400 -28.30 -21.17 -21.18
C LYS A 400 -27.14 -22.15 -20.92
N PRO A 401 -27.38 -23.25 -20.18
CA PRO A 401 -26.39 -24.30 -20.02
C PRO A 401 -25.88 -24.77 -21.39
N LYS A 402 -24.56 -24.85 -21.53
CA LYS A 402 -23.91 -25.49 -22.68
C LYS A 402 -24.22 -26.98 -22.62
N LYS A 403 -24.29 -27.62 -23.79
CA LYS A 403 -24.35 -29.08 -23.86
C LYS A 403 -22.99 -29.67 -23.45
N CYS A 404 -22.80 -29.85 -22.15
CA CYS A 404 -21.61 -30.45 -21.55
C CYS A 404 -21.69 -31.98 -21.63
N GLY A 405 -21.61 -32.51 -22.84
CA GLY A 405 -21.34 -33.92 -23.09
C GLY A 405 -19.95 -34.06 -23.71
N ALA A 406 -19.26 -35.16 -23.41
CA ALA A 406 -18.22 -35.61 -24.33
C ALA A 406 -18.89 -35.73 -25.70
N ARG A 407 -18.40 -35.00 -26.71
CA ARG A 407 -18.66 -35.44 -28.08
C ARG A 407 -17.92 -36.77 -28.22
N SER A 408 -18.57 -37.87 -27.89
CA SER A 408 -18.16 -39.20 -28.35
C SER A 408 -18.45 -39.26 -29.84
N GLY A 409 -17.72 -38.47 -30.63
CA GLY A 409 -17.62 -38.66 -32.06
C GLY A 409 -16.31 -39.41 -32.26
N PHE A 410 -16.39 -40.66 -32.69
CA PHE A 410 -15.24 -41.33 -33.25
C PHE A 410 -14.80 -40.51 -34.48
N VAL A 411 -13.52 -40.10 -34.51
CA VAL A 411 -12.90 -39.62 -35.74
C VAL A 411 -12.60 -40.86 -36.57
N LEU A 412 -13.39 -41.10 -37.60
CA LEU A 412 -13.08 -42.11 -38.60
C LEU A 412 -12.41 -41.41 -39.79
N TYR A 413 -11.12 -41.69 -39.98
CA TYR A 413 -10.46 -41.42 -41.26
C TYR A 413 -11.13 -42.30 -42.32
N PRO A 414 -11.58 -41.77 -43.47
CA PRO A 414 -11.93 -42.66 -44.57
C PRO A 414 -10.68 -43.43 -44.98
N LEU A 415 -10.85 -44.71 -45.27
CA LEU A 415 -9.80 -45.47 -45.92
C LEU A 415 -9.82 -45.10 -47.40
N PHE A 416 -8.69 -44.63 -47.91
CA PHE A 416 -8.51 -44.30 -49.31
C PHE A 416 -8.42 -45.60 -50.12
N ASN A 417 -9.28 -45.76 -51.12
CA ASN A 417 -9.14 -46.85 -52.08
C ASN A 417 -8.30 -46.36 -53.28
N PRO A 418 -7.04 -46.81 -53.42
CA PRO A 418 -6.16 -46.34 -54.48
C PRO A 418 -6.62 -46.74 -55.88
N THR A 419 -7.52 -47.72 -56.00
CA THR A 419 -7.99 -48.24 -57.29
C THR A 419 -9.16 -47.44 -57.85
N THR A 420 -9.96 -46.78 -57.00
CA THR A 420 -11.14 -45.99 -57.42
C THR A 420 -10.96 -44.50 -57.16
N SER A 421 -9.81 -44.08 -56.62
CA SER A 421 -9.50 -42.70 -56.23
C SER A 421 -10.57 -42.05 -55.33
N GLY A 422 -11.29 -42.86 -54.55
CA GLY A 422 -12.43 -42.44 -53.73
C GLY A 422 -12.31 -42.97 -52.30
N GLY A 423 -12.71 -42.15 -51.33
CA GLY A 423 -12.86 -42.58 -49.93
C GLY A 423 -14.10 -43.47 -49.77
N TYR A 424 -14.02 -44.51 -48.92
CA TYR A 424 -15.17 -45.35 -48.59
C TYR A 424 -15.34 -45.54 -47.08
N CYS A 425 -16.59 -45.71 -46.64
CA CYS A 425 -16.93 -46.04 -45.26
C CYS A 425 -17.22 -47.55 -45.14
N PRO A 426 -16.59 -48.28 -44.20
CA PRO A 426 -16.88 -49.70 -44.00
C PRO A 426 -18.34 -49.98 -43.62
N LYS A 427 -18.80 -51.21 -43.93
CA LYS A 427 -20.14 -51.69 -43.56
C LYS A 427 -20.26 -51.73 -42.03
N GLY A 428 -21.30 -51.08 -41.48
CA GLY A 428 -21.49 -50.91 -40.02
C GLY A 428 -21.21 -49.50 -39.49
N THR A 429 -20.87 -48.55 -40.36
CA THR A 429 -20.65 -47.14 -39.98
C THR A 429 -21.98 -46.44 -39.71
N HIS A 430 -22.16 -45.84 -38.52
CA HIS A 430 -23.34 -45.05 -38.19
C HIS A 430 -23.21 -43.59 -38.64
N PRO A 431 -24.29 -42.95 -39.12
CA PRO A 431 -24.25 -41.56 -39.58
C PRO A 431 -23.99 -40.58 -38.44
N SER A 432 -23.02 -39.67 -38.62
CA SER A 432 -22.75 -38.52 -37.75
C SER A 432 -23.18 -37.23 -38.47
N ARG A 433 -23.79 -36.29 -37.73
CA ARG A 433 -24.14 -34.96 -38.26
C ARG A 433 -22.94 -34.01 -38.45
N LEU A 434 -21.75 -34.41 -38.01
CA LEU A 434 -20.51 -33.62 -38.11
C LEU A 434 -19.35 -34.57 -38.44
N ALA A 435 -18.71 -34.35 -39.58
CA ALA A 435 -17.41 -34.91 -39.90
C ALA A 435 -16.37 -33.79 -39.75
N ILE A 436 -15.36 -33.99 -38.89
CA ILE A 436 -14.19 -33.10 -38.80
C ILE A 436 -13.05 -33.87 -39.44
N TRP A 437 -12.48 -33.31 -40.50
CA TRP A 437 -11.40 -33.89 -41.28
C TRP A 437 -10.09 -33.21 -40.89
N CYS A 438 -9.13 -33.98 -40.38
CA CYS A 438 -7.76 -33.54 -40.23
C CYS A 438 -6.88 -34.48 -41.06
N CYS A 439 -6.02 -33.93 -41.92
CA CYS A 439 -4.94 -34.71 -42.51
C CYS A 439 -3.93 -35.10 -41.41
N PRO A 440 -3.27 -36.27 -41.49
CA PRO A 440 -2.28 -36.70 -40.51
C PRO A 440 -1.08 -35.75 -40.34
N ASP A 441 -0.88 -34.82 -41.27
CA ASP A 441 0.23 -33.85 -41.30
C ASP A 441 -0.18 -32.43 -40.83
N GLY A 442 -1.43 -32.22 -40.41
CA GLY A 442 -1.89 -30.93 -39.89
C GLY A 442 -2.11 -29.84 -40.95
N THR A 443 -2.09 -30.16 -42.24
CA THR A 443 -2.47 -29.21 -43.29
C THR A 443 -4.00 -29.12 -43.41
N GLN A 444 -4.53 -27.90 -43.57
CA GLN A 444 -5.95 -27.71 -43.92
C GLN A 444 -6.19 -28.26 -45.32
N LEU A 445 -7.23 -29.09 -45.45
CA LEU A 445 -7.68 -29.61 -46.74
C LEU A 445 -8.08 -28.43 -47.64
N ASP A 446 -7.56 -28.42 -48.87
CA ASP A 446 -7.93 -27.46 -49.91
C ASP A 446 -9.46 -27.43 -50.07
N GLU A 447 -10.02 -26.23 -50.08
CA GLU A 447 -11.45 -25.95 -50.20
C GLU A 447 -12.06 -26.61 -51.46
N HIS A 448 -11.25 -26.83 -52.50
CA HIS A 448 -11.64 -27.53 -53.73
C HIS A 448 -11.87 -29.04 -53.53
N VAL A 449 -11.10 -29.69 -52.65
CA VAL A 449 -11.25 -31.13 -52.37
C VAL A 449 -12.41 -31.36 -51.38
N ALA A 450 -12.62 -30.44 -50.43
CA ALA A 450 -13.76 -30.49 -49.52
C ALA A 450 -15.12 -30.47 -50.25
N GLN A 451 -15.22 -29.77 -51.39
CA GLN A 451 -16.43 -29.73 -52.21
C GLN A 451 -16.71 -31.04 -52.97
N GLN A 452 -15.68 -31.82 -53.31
CA GLN A 452 -15.85 -33.09 -54.04
C GLN A 452 -16.29 -34.26 -53.13
N VAL A 453 -16.04 -34.19 -51.82
CA VAL A 453 -16.36 -35.27 -50.86
C VAL A 453 -17.78 -35.16 -50.28
N SER A 454 -18.55 -34.15 -50.71
CA SER A 454 -19.98 -33.95 -50.39
C SER A 454 -20.90 -35.14 -50.73
N ILE A 455 -20.39 -36.15 -51.42
CA ILE A 455 -21.18 -37.23 -52.03
C ILE A 455 -21.49 -38.38 -51.04
N CYS A 456 -20.89 -38.43 -49.85
CA CYS A 456 -21.09 -39.58 -48.94
C CYS A 456 -22.22 -39.46 -47.91
N CYS A 457 -23.05 -38.41 -47.95
CA CYS A 457 -24.23 -38.31 -47.08
C CYS A 457 -25.47 -37.97 -47.93
N PRO A 458 -26.36 -38.92 -48.26
CA PRO A 458 -27.66 -38.55 -48.78
C PRO A 458 -28.44 -37.83 -47.67
N THR A 459 -29.08 -36.72 -48.02
CA THR A 459 -30.07 -36.06 -47.17
C THR A 459 -31.26 -36.99 -46.97
N GLY A 460 -31.45 -37.47 -45.73
CA GLY A 460 -32.63 -38.18 -45.25
C GLY A 460 -32.89 -37.81 -43.80
#